data_AF-A0A830GVY0-F1
#
_entry.id   AF-A0A830GVY0-F1
#
_cell.length_a   1.000
_cell.length_b   1.000
_cell.length_c   1.000
_cell.angle_alpha   90.00
_cell.angle_beta   90.00
_cell.angle_gamma   90.00
#
_symmetry.space_group_name_H-M   'P 1'
#
loop_
_entity.id
_entity.type
_entity.pdbx_description
1 polymer ?
#
loop_
_entity_poly.entity_id
_entity_poly.type
_entity_poly.pdbx_seq_one_letter_code
_entity_poly.pdbx_strand_id
1 'polypeptide(L)'
;MGIINVNKKAGAMLDELMKDLSRNDLALLERLPHVRETERYRDVIINTLREFHISLVLVRLVFDDGKIKGYSFLIRGDGEVGSLPSSGVVEGFIVEHGGGRSTKFLYEPEEFNGGADLEGRVKMFADMYRKAEERLTELRFKKVYREREAFYLPE
;
A
#
# COMPACT_ATOMS: atom_id res chain seq x y z
N MET A 1 8.24 -7.99 20.54
CA MET A 1 7.68 -8.07 19.19
C MET A 1 6.98 -9.41 19.08
N GLY A 2 5.67 -9.44 18.87
CA GLY A 2 4.89 -10.68 18.72
C GLY A 2 4.76 -11.07 17.24
N ILE A 3 4.75 -12.36 16.92
CA ILE A 3 4.46 -12.86 15.56
C ILE A 3 3.19 -13.70 15.64
N ILE A 4 2.23 -13.41 14.78
CA ILE A 4 0.95 -14.12 14.65
C ILE A 4 0.86 -14.63 13.22
N ASN A 5 0.71 -15.94 13.05
CA ASN A 5 0.38 -16.52 11.76
C ASN A 5 -1.12 -16.32 11.53
N VAL A 6 -1.45 -15.61 10.47
CA VAL A 6 -2.81 -15.42 10.00
C VAL A 6 -3.06 -16.54 9.00
N ASN A 7 -3.98 -17.45 9.32
CA ASN A 7 -4.40 -18.55 8.44
C ASN A 7 -5.25 -18.01 7.26
N LYS A 8 -4.69 -17.05 6.51
CA LYS A 8 -5.28 -16.38 5.36
C LYS A 8 -4.16 -16.09 4.36
N LYS A 9 -4.52 -16.09 3.07
CA LYS A 9 -3.61 -15.83 1.97
C LYS A 9 -3.28 -14.34 1.81
N ALA A 10 -2.18 -14.04 1.12
CA ALA A 10 -1.71 -12.68 0.86
C ALA A 10 -2.75 -11.77 0.16
N GLY A 11 -3.70 -12.30 -0.61
CA GLY A 11 -4.82 -11.55 -1.19
C GLY A 11 -5.72 -10.92 -0.14
N ALA A 12 -5.96 -11.58 0.99
CA ALA A 12 -6.71 -11.00 2.10
C ALA A 12 -5.99 -9.79 2.72
N MET A 13 -4.65 -9.78 2.65
CA MET A 13 -3.83 -8.64 3.08
C MET A 13 -4.06 -7.42 2.19
N LEU A 14 -4.25 -7.63 0.88
CA LEU A 14 -4.61 -6.56 -0.05
C LEU A 14 -5.99 -5.98 0.28
N ASP A 15 -6.97 -6.83 0.60
CA ASP A 15 -8.30 -6.38 1.01
C ASP A 15 -8.25 -5.53 2.29
N GLU A 16 -7.42 -5.92 3.25
CA GLU A 16 -7.20 -5.13 4.46
C GLU A 16 -6.56 -3.78 4.17
N LEU A 17 -5.55 -3.75 3.29
CA LEU A 17 -4.94 -2.50 2.85
C LEU A 17 -5.96 -1.59 2.15
N MET A 18 -6.80 -2.13 1.26
CA MET A 18 -7.84 -1.34 0.59
C MET A 18 -8.85 -0.74 1.59
N LYS A 19 -9.23 -1.49 2.61
CA LYS A 19 -10.09 -1.00 3.70
C LYS A 19 -9.40 0.11 4.48
N ASP A 20 -8.15 -0.09 4.87
CA ASP A 20 -7.40 0.88 5.66
C ASP A 20 -7.10 2.17 4.88
N LEU A 21 -6.81 2.08 3.58
CA LEU A 21 -6.67 3.25 2.69
C LEU A 21 -7.97 4.05 2.54
N SER A 22 -9.13 3.42 2.75
CA SER A 22 -10.43 4.08 2.64
C SER A 22 -10.86 4.79 3.94
N ARG A 23 -10.19 4.53 5.06
CA ARG A 23 -10.56 5.10 6.37
C ARG A 23 -10.35 6.61 6.43
N ASN A 24 -11.21 7.32 7.16
CA ASN A 24 -11.17 8.78 7.25
C ASN A 24 -10.16 9.32 8.28
N ASP A 25 -9.67 8.47 9.17
CA ASP A 25 -8.69 8.79 10.22
C ASP A 25 -7.24 8.52 9.79
N LEU A 26 -7.01 8.38 8.48
CA LEU A 26 -5.67 8.25 7.92
C LEU A 26 -4.99 9.62 7.95
N ALA A 27 -3.83 9.72 8.59
CA ALA A 27 -3.07 10.96 8.76
C ALA A 27 -1.90 11.06 7.77
N LEU A 28 -1.25 9.94 7.49
CA LEU A 28 -0.09 9.86 6.62
C LEU A 28 -0.03 8.51 5.89
N LEU A 29 0.46 8.59 4.65
CA LEU A 29 0.61 7.50 3.71
C LEU A 29 1.98 7.61 3.05
N GLU A 30 2.75 6.53 3.12
CA GLU A 30 4.07 6.39 2.50
C GLU A 30 4.16 5.05 1.77
N ARG A 31 5.01 4.96 0.74
CA ARG A 31 5.18 3.74 -0.03
C ARG A 31 6.57 3.56 -0.62
N LEU A 32 6.87 2.30 -0.94
CA LEU A 32 7.95 1.88 -1.81
C LEU A 32 7.41 0.88 -2.87
N PRO A 33 7.93 0.89 -4.10
CA PRO A 33 8.95 1.81 -4.62
C PRO A 33 8.45 3.26 -4.73
N HIS A 34 9.37 4.21 -4.57
CA HIS A 34 9.10 5.62 -4.84
C HIS A 34 8.87 5.83 -6.34
N VAL A 35 7.97 6.73 -6.68
CA VAL A 35 7.75 7.16 -8.08
C VAL A 35 8.24 8.57 -8.26
N ARG A 36 8.68 8.88 -9.46
CA ARG A 36 8.85 10.28 -9.88
C ARG A 36 7.49 10.92 -10.10
N GLU A 37 7.42 12.25 -10.07
CA GLU A 37 6.16 13.00 -10.25
C GLU A 37 5.45 12.69 -11.58
N THR A 38 6.21 12.32 -12.61
CA THR A 38 5.68 12.00 -13.95
C THR A 38 5.21 10.55 -14.11
N GLU A 39 5.50 9.68 -13.14
CA GLU A 39 5.24 8.24 -13.24
C GLU A 39 4.02 7.81 -12.43
N ARG A 40 3.27 6.84 -12.94
CA ARG A 40 2.20 6.21 -12.18
C ARG A 40 2.75 5.04 -11.40
N TYR A 41 2.33 4.92 -10.15
CA TYR A 41 2.80 3.84 -9.27
C TYR A 41 2.58 2.44 -9.81
N ARG A 42 1.41 2.19 -10.41
CA ARG A 42 1.12 0.91 -11.07
C ARG A 42 2.11 0.60 -12.17
N ASP A 43 2.53 1.60 -12.94
CA ASP A 43 3.39 1.41 -14.10
C ASP A 43 4.81 1.06 -13.62
N VAL A 44 5.27 1.67 -12.52
CA VAL A 44 6.55 1.30 -11.90
C VAL A 44 6.54 -0.15 -11.39
N ILE A 45 5.49 -0.58 -10.69
CA ILE A 45 5.36 -1.97 -10.22
C ILE A 45 5.31 -2.93 -11.41
N ILE A 46 4.47 -2.65 -12.41
CA ILE A 46 4.31 -3.49 -13.61
C ILE A 46 5.63 -3.58 -14.39
N ASN A 47 6.33 -2.47 -14.59
CA ASN A 47 7.60 -2.46 -15.31
C ASN A 47 8.68 -3.22 -14.56
N THR A 48 8.76 -3.05 -13.23
CA THR A 48 9.69 -3.81 -12.39
C THR A 48 9.39 -5.31 -12.47
N LEU A 49 8.11 -5.69 -12.45
CA LEU A 49 7.71 -7.08 -12.65
C LEU A 49 8.06 -7.61 -14.04
N ARG A 50 7.90 -6.82 -15.11
CA ARG A 50 8.26 -7.25 -16.47
C ARG A 50 9.77 -7.47 -16.64
N GLU A 51 10.56 -6.61 -16.00
CA GLU A 51 12.01 -6.61 -16.16
C GLU A 51 12.70 -7.64 -15.27
N PHE A 52 12.24 -7.80 -14.02
CA PHE A 52 12.93 -8.61 -13.02
C PHE A 52 12.11 -9.81 -12.51
N HIS A 53 10.83 -9.91 -12.89
CA HIS A 53 9.86 -10.87 -12.33
C HIS A 53 9.80 -10.87 -10.80
N ILE A 54 10.28 -9.82 -10.14
CA ILE A 54 10.22 -9.65 -8.70
C ILE A 54 9.89 -8.21 -8.37
N SER A 55 8.99 -7.99 -7.42
CA SER A 55 8.67 -6.65 -6.93
C SER A 55 8.38 -6.67 -5.44
N LEU A 56 9.02 -5.75 -4.72
CA LEU A 56 8.77 -5.49 -3.31
C LEU A 56 7.93 -4.22 -3.18
N VAL A 57 6.74 -4.36 -2.61
CA VAL A 57 5.82 -3.25 -2.35
C VAL A 57 5.71 -3.09 -0.84
N LEU A 58 6.11 -1.91 -0.35
CA LEU A 58 5.95 -1.54 1.05
C LEU A 58 4.98 -0.37 1.14
N VAL A 59 4.03 -0.44 2.06
CA VAL A 59 3.11 0.67 2.33
C VAL A 59 3.08 0.93 3.82
N ARG A 60 3.25 2.18 4.23
CA ARG A 60 3.17 2.60 5.62
C ARG A 60 2.01 3.57 5.78
N LEU A 61 1.10 3.22 6.69
CA LEU A 61 -0.05 4.00 7.09
C LEU A 61 0.16 4.50 8.51
N VAL A 62 -0.16 5.77 8.76
CA VAL A 62 -0.25 6.34 10.10
C VAL A 62 -1.65 6.90 10.28
N PHE A 63 -2.29 6.53 11.37
CA PHE A 63 -3.64 6.99 11.73
C PHE A 63 -3.57 8.12 12.76
N ASP A 64 -4.65 8.89 12.88
CA ASP A 64 -4.77 10.04 13.79
C ASP A 64 -4.59 9.66 15.27
N ASP A 65 -4.89 8.41 15.64
CA ASP A 65 -4.68 7.87 17.00
C ASP A 65 -3.22 7.47 17.28
N GLY A 66 -2.31 7.73 16.34
CA GLY A 66 -0.89 7.41 16.43
C GLY A 66 -0.55 5.95 16.12
N LYS A 67 -1.52 5.10 15.77
CA LYS A 67 -1.23 3.75 15.30
C LYS A 67 -0.55 3.79 13.93
N ILE A 68 0.42 2.90 13.75
CA ILE A 68 1.13 2.72 12.49
C ILE A 68 0.87 1.31 11.98
N LYS A 69 0.51 1.18 10.72
CA LYS A 69 0.33 -0.11 10.05
C LYS A 69 1.18 -0.17 8.79
N GLY A 70 2.10 -1.11 8.74
CA GLY A 70 2.98 -1.36 7.61
C GLY A 70 2.56 -2.63 6.88
N TYR A 71 2.50 -2.57 5.56
CA TYR A 71 2.23 -3.71 4.68
C TYR A 71 3.47 -3.99 3.86
N SER A 72 3.80 -5.27 3.72
CA SER A 72 4.91 -5.72 2.90
C SER A 72 4.45 -6.84 1.98
N PHE A 73 4.43 -6.60 0.68
CA PHE A 73 4.16 -7.60 -0.34
C PHE A 73 5.43 -7.89 -1.13
N LEU A 74 5.78 -9.16 -1.25
CA LEU A 74 6.81 -9.65 -2.15
C LEU A 74 6.12 -10.46 -3.25
N ILE A 75 6.20 -9.97 -4.48
CA ILE A 75 5.67 -10.64 -5.65
C ILE A 75 6.85 -11.27 -6.36
N ARG A 76 6.80 -12.59 -6.57
CA ARG A 76 7.78 -13.36 -7.35
C ARG A 76 7.03 -14.05 -8.48
N GLY A 77 7.43 -13.76 -9.70
CA GLY A 77 6.82 -14.28 -10.90
C GLY A 77 7.73 -15.25 -11.65
N ASP A 78 7.11 -16.09 -12.45
CA ASP A 78 7.74 -17.02 -13.38
C ASP A 78 7.19 -16.74 -14.78
N GLY A 79 8.06 -16.82 -15.80
CA GLY A 79 7.69 -16.61 -17.19
C GLY A 79 8.86 -16.17 -18.07
N GLU A 80 8.53 -15.58 -19.22
CA GLU A 80 9.53 -15.03 -20.14
C GLU A 80 9.90 -13.59 -19.72
N VAL A 81 11.20 -13.35 -19.51
CA VAL A 81 11.72 -12.03 -19.12
C VAL A 81 11.42 -10.99 -20.21
N GLY A 82 10.98 -9.80 -19.82
CA GLY A 82 10.50 -8.76 -20.74
C GLY A 82 8.98 -8.80 -20.95
N SER A 83 8.31 -9.85 -20.50
CA SER A 83 6.86 -9.94 -20.41
C SER A 83 6.39 -9.97 -18.95
N LEU A 84 5.10 -9.70 -18.71
CA LEU A 84 4.52 -9.89 -17.38
C LEU A 84 4.58 -11.39 -17.01
N PRO A 85 4.93 -11.73 -15.76
CA PRO A 85 5.02 -13.13 -15.35
C PRO A 85 3.65 -13.80 -15.52
N SER A 86 3.67 -15.01 -16.09
CA SER A 86 2.46 -15.78 -16.38
C SER A 86 1.95 -16.55 -15.17
N SER A 87 2.81 -16.78 -14.17
CA SER A 87 2.45 -17.39 -12.89
C SER A 87 3.41 -16.90 -11.80
N GLY A 88 3.17 -17.27 -10.55
CA GLY A 88 4.10 -17.00 -9.46
C GLY A 88 3.44 -16.99 -8.10
N VAL A 89 4.12 -16.39 -7.13
CA VAL A 89 3.73 -16.37 -5.71
C VAL A 89 3.78 -14.94 -5.18
N VAL A 90 2.75 -14.56 -4.42
CA VAL A 90 2.72 -13.34 -3.60
C VAL A 90 2.82 -13.73 -2.13
N GLU A 91 3.78 -13.16 -1.44
CA GLU A 91 4.00 -13.35 -0.01
C GLU A 91 3.89 -12.02 0.70
N GLY A 92 3.57 -12.05 2.00
CA GLY A 92 3.54 -10.79 2.73
C GLY A 92 3.22 -10.89 4.20
N PHE A 93 3.35 -9.74 4.85
CA PHE A 93 3.01 -9.55 6.24
C PHE A 93 2.57 -8.13 6.51
N ILE A 94 1.82 -7.98 7.60
CA ILE A 94 1.47 -6.69 8.20
C ILE A 94 2.29 -6.51 9.47
N VAL A 95 2.74 -5.29 9.75
CA VAL A 95 3.27 -4.91 11.05
C VAL A 95 2.42 -3.79 11.62
N GLU A 96 1.87 -3.99 12.81
CA GLU A 96 1.13 -2.96 13.55
C GLU A 96 1.96 -2.49 14.74
N HIS A 97 2.05 -1.16 14.90
CA HIS A 97 2.63 -0.50 16.05
C HIS A 97 1.57 0.36 16.75
N GLY A 98 1.39 0.17 18.05
CA GLY A 98 0.47 0.95 18.87
C GLY A 98 0.58 0.57 20.35
N GLY A 99 0.33 1.52 21.25
CA GLY A 99 0.33 1.28 22.70
C GLY A 99 1.63 0.70 23.27
N GLY A 100 2.79 1.06 22.69
CA GLY A 100 4.11 0.57 23.10
C GLY A 100 4.42 -0.88 22.70
N ARG A 101 3.59 -1.50 21.85
CA ARG A 101 3.80 -2.87 21.35
C ARG A 101 3.85 -2.90 19.84
N SER A 102 4.47 -3.97 19.32
CA SER A 102 4.57 -4.22 17.89
C SER A 102 4.26 -5.68 17.59
N THR A 103 3.35 -5.89 16.66
CA THR A 103 2.85 -7.22 16.28
C THR A 103 3.00 -7.39 14.78
N LYS A 104 3.63 -8.50 14.38
CA LYS A 104 3.76 -8.91 12.99
C LYS A 104 2.72 -9.99 12.69
N PHE A 105 1.92 -9.78 11.66
CA PHE A 105 0.92 -10.72 11.15
C PHE A 105 1.44 -11.31 9.85
N LEU A 106 1.80 -12.60 9.86
CA LEU A 106 2.32 -13.31 8.70
C LEU A 106 1.16 -13.98 7.96
N TYR A 107 1.02 -13.73 6.67
CA TYR A 107 -0.01 -14.33 5.82
C TYR A 107 0.60 -15.50 5.04
N GLU A 108 -0.25 -16.44 4.63
CA GLU A 108 0.15 -17.53 3.76
C GLU A 108 0.44 -17.03 2.34
N PRO A 109 1.44 -17.60 1.65
CA PRO A 109 1.68 -17.30 0.25
C PRO A 109 0.44 -17.57 -0.62
N GLU A 110 0.23 -16.73 -1.63
CA GLU A 110 -0.83 -16.88 -2.64
C GLU A 110 -0.21 -17.07 -4.01
N GLU A 111 -0.49 -18.21 -4.63
CA GLU A 111 -0.14 -18.44 -6.03
C GLU A 111 -1.09 -17.66 -6.94
N PHE A 112 -0.55 -17.08 -8.01
CA PHE A 112 -1.34 -16.50 -9.10
C PHE A 112 -1.03 -17.26 -10.40
N ASN A 113 -2.08 -17.46 -11.20
CA ASN A 113 -2.01 -18.14 -12.49
C ASN A 113 -2.59 -17.20 -13.55
N GLY A 114 -1.72 -16.38 -14.14
CA GLY A 114 -2.04 -15.44 -15.21
C GLY A 114 -1.59 -14.02 -14.91
N GLY A 115 -0.78 -13.46 -15.81
CA GLY A 115 -0.29 -12.07 -15.68
C GLY A 115 -1.40 -11.01 -15.72
N ALA A 116 -2.55 -11.32 -16.32
CA ALA A 116 -3.70 -10.41 -16.38
C ALA A 116 -4.37 -10.20 -15.01
N ASP A 117 -4.47 -11.25 -14.18
CA ASP A 117 -5.03 -11.15 -12.82
C ASP A 117 -4.09 -10.33 -11.92
N LEU A 118 -2.79 -10.62 -12.00
CA LEU A 118 -1.77 -9.84 -11.29
C LEU A 118 -1.80 -8.37 -11.69
N GLU A 119 -1.82 -8.08 -12.99
CA GLU A 119 -1.90 -6.70 -13.49
C GLU A 119 -3.18 -5.99 -13.03
N GLY A 120 -4.32 -6.69 -13.05
CA GLY A 120 -5.59 -6.18 -12.55
C GLY A 120 -5.51 -5.79 -11.07
N ARG A 121 -4.97 -6.67 -10.22
CA ARG A 121 -4.79 -6.40 -8.79
C ARG A 121 -3.84 -5.23 -8.52
N VAL A 122 -2.71 -5.16 -9.24
CA VAL A 122 -1.75 -4.04 -9.12
C VAL A 122 -2.41 -2.72 -9.52
N LYS A 123 -3.21 -2.71 -10.60
CA LYS A 123 -3.96 -1.51 -11.02
C LYS A 123 -4.97 -1.08 -9.96
N MET A 124 -5.78 -2.00 -9.45
CA MET A 124 -6.77 -1.71 -8.40
C MET A 124 -6.11 -1.12 -7.15
N PHE A 125 -5.02 -1.74 -6.69
CA PHE A 125 -4.25 -1.27 -5.55
C PHE A 125 -3.73 0.17 -5.76
N ALA A 126 -3.06 0.40 -6.88
CA ALA A 126 -2.44 1.69 -7.17
C ALA A 126 -3.47 2.82 -7.34
N ASP A 127 -4.64 2.52 -7.92
CA ASP A 127 -5.72 3.49 -8.07
C ASP A 127 -6.33 3.87 -6.70
N MET A 128 -6.50 2.90 -5.80
CA MET A 128 -6.97 3.16 -4.43
C MET A 128 -5.95 3.97 -3.63
N TYR A 129 -4.68 3.63 -3.77
CA TYR A 129 -3.59 4.37 -3.14
C TYR A 129 -3.58 5.84 -3.62
N ARG A 130 -3.71 6.07 -4.93
CA ARG A 130 -3.80 7.43 -5.50
C ARG A 130 -4.97 8.23 -4.92
N LYS A 131 -6.16 7.62 -4.84
CA LYS A 131 -7.34 8.27 -4.23
C LYS A 131 -7.10 8.66 -2.77
N ALA A 132 -6.39 7.81 -2.02
CA ALA A 132 -6.05 8.10 -0.64
C ALA A 132 -5.05 9.28 -0.54
N GLU A 133 -4.04 9.34 -1.41
CA GLU A 133 -3.10 10.48 -1.49
C GLU A 133 -3.81 11.80 -1.83
N GLU A 134 -4.69 11.80 -2.84
CA GLU A 134 -5.47 12.97 -3.26
C GLU A 134 -6.32 13.49 -2.08
N ARG A 135 -7.02 12.59 -1.38
CA ARG A 135 -7.80 12.94 -0.19
C ARG A 135 -6.96 13.53 0.95
N LEU A 136 -5.80 12.92 1.26
CA LEU A 136 -4.89 13.45 2.29
C LEU A 136 -4.38 14.84 1.94
N THR A 137 -4.08 15.05 0.66
CA THR A 137 -3.63 16.34 0.13
C THR A 137 -4.72 17.40 0.29
N GLU A 138 -5.97 17.11 -0.10
CA GLU A 138 -7.11 18.01 0.10
C GLU A 138 -7.35 18.36 1.57
N LEU A 139 -7.27 17.37 2.48
CA LEU A 139 -7.44 17.59 3.92
C LEU A 139 -6.36 18.51 4.49
N ARG A 140 -5.09 18.33 4.07
CA ARG A 140 -3.98 19.21 4.45
C ARG A 140 -4.21 20.63 3.95
N PHE A 141 -4.63 20.80 2.70
CA PHE A 141 -4.98 22.13 2.17
C PHE A 141 -6.10 22.78 2.99
N LYS A 142 -7.23 22.09 3.22
CA LYS A 142 -8.36 22.62 4.00
C LYS A 142 -7.95 23.04 5.42
N LYS A 143 -7.07 22.29 6.07
CA LYS A 143 -6.56 22.63 7.41
C LYS A 143 -5.75 23.92 7.39
N VAL A 144 -4.82 24.05 6.44
CA VAL A 144 -4.01 25.26 6.25
C VAL A 144 -4.88 26.49 5.94
N TYR A 145 -5.93 26.34 5.14
CA TYR A 145 -6.87 27.43 4.85
C TYR A 145 -7.65 27.87 6.10
N ARG A 146 -8.18 26.94 6.89
CA ARG A 146 -8.87 27.29 8.16
C ARG A 146 -7.95 27.96 9.16
N GLU A 147 -6.71 27.48 9.29
CA GLU A 147 -5.71 28.08 10.18
C GLU A 147 -5.37 29.51 9.76
N ARG A 148 -5.33 29.80 8.45
CA ARG A 148 -5.19 31.17 7.94
C ARG A 148 -6.41 32.03 8.22
N GLU A 149 -7.63 31.55 7.97
CA GLU A 149 -8.86 32.31 8.25
C GLU A 149 -9.01 32.64 9.74
N ALA A 150 -8.66 31.71 10.63
CA ALA A 150 -8.62 31.95 12.08
C ALA A 150 -7.59 33.01 12.49
N PHE A 151 -6.52 33.19 11.71
CA PHE A 151 -5.48 34.19 11.94
C PHE A 151 -5.87 35.60 11.46
N TYR A 152 -6.89 35.73 10.62
CA TYR A 152 -7.34 37.01 10.03
C TYR A 152 -8.65 37.55 10.61
N LEU A 153 -9.21 36.94 11.66
CA LEU A 153 -10.35 37.50 12.39
C LEU A 153 -9.83 38.45 13.49
N PRO A 154 -10.13 39.77 13.42
CA PRO A 154 -9.89 40.68 14.54
C PRO A 154 -10.90 40.36 15.66
N GLU A 155 -10.43 40.42 16.91
CA GLU A 155 -11.26 40.36 18.12
C GLU A 155 -12.36 41.44 18.14
#